data_AF-A0A7Y7H5J8-F1
#
_entry.id   AF-A0A7Y7H5J8-F1
#
_cell.length_a   1.000
_cell.length_b   1.000
_cell.length_c   1.000
_cell.angle_alpha   90.00
_cell.angle_beta   90.00
_cell.angle_gamma   90.00
#
_symmetry.space_group_name_H-M   'P 1'
#
loop_
_entity.id
_entity.type
_entity.pdbx_description
1 polymer ?
#
loop_
_entity_poly.entity_id
_entity_poly.type
_entity_poly.pdbx_seq_one_letter_code
_entity_poly.pdbx_strand_id
1 'polypeptide(L)' 'MKLIIDLDKINDHEKEMRLLKSLKLMEIEFQLNEEPQSIMTYNEDLEAGNDDIEQMRFISAEDLKMEAQKW' A
#
# COMPACT_ATOMS: atom_id res chain seq x y z
N MET A 1 -2.77 -1.57 4.98
CA MET A 1 -1.98 -1.05 3.85
C MET A 1 -1.01 -2.16 3.45
N LYS A 2 -1.15 -2.72 2.25
CA LYS A 2 -0.42 -3.94 1.83
C LYS A 2 0.77 -3.54 0.96
N LEU A 3 1.96 -4.06 1.28
CA LEU A 3 3.20 -3.64 0.63
C LEU A 3 3.42 -4.46 -0.65
N ILE A 4 3.54 -3.80 -1.80
CA ILE A 4 3.78 -4.48 -3.08
C ILE A 4 5.29 -4.47 -3.35
N ILE A 5 5.87 -5.64 -3.58
CA ILE A 5 7.32 -5.83 -3.74
C ILE A 5 7.59 -6.51 -5.07
N ASP A 6 8.27 -5.80 -5.96
CA ASP A 6 8.78 -6.33 -7.21
C ASP A 6 10.14 -7.01 -6.96
N LEU A 7 10.13 -8.34 -6.85
CA LEU A 7 11.33 -9.14 -6.60
C LEU A 7 12.28 -9.19 -7.80
N ASP A 8 11.78 -8.97 -9.02
CA ASP A 8 12.60 -8.99 -10.23
C ASP A 8 13.58 -7.80 -10.26
N LYS A 9 13.30 -6.74 -9.50
CA LYS A 9 14.22 -5.62 -9.26
C LYS A 9 15.34 -5.94 -8.26
N ILE A 10 15.28 -7.07 -7.53
CA ILE A 10 16.29 -7.49 -6.56
C ILE A 10 17.15 -8.59 -7.16
N ASN A 11 18.24 -8.20 -7.83
CA ASN A 11 19.16 -9.12 -8.52
C ASN A 11 20.09 -9.93 -7.58
N ASP A 12 19.74 -10.06 -6.30
CA ASP A 12 20.55 -10.70 -5.25
C ASP A 12 19.66 -11.54 -4.31
N HIS A 13 19.81 -12.85 -4.40
CA HIS A 13 18.97 -13.82 -3.69
C HIS A 13 19.13 -13.76 -2.16
N GLU A 14 20.30 -13.35 -1.66
CA GLU A 14 20.51 -13.19 -0.22
C GLU A 14 19.73 -11.96 0.31
N LYS A 15 19.73 -10.87 -0.46
CA LYS A 15 18.97 -9.64 -0.13
C LYS A 15 17.47 -9.85 -0.20
N GLU A 16 16.99 -10.57 -1.22
CA GLU A 16 15.59 -10.99 -1.35
C GLU A 16 15.14 -11.76 -0.11
N MET A 17 15.86 -12.83 0.24
CA MET A 17 15.52 -13.68 1.38
C MET A 17 15.54 -12.93 2.71
N ARG A 18 16.48 -11.99 2.87
CA ARG A 18 16.55 -11.13 4.05
C ARG A 18 15.35 -10.20 4.15
N LEU A 19 14.95 -9.55 3.06
CA LEU A 19 13.78 -8.67 3.00
C LEU A 19 12.50 -9.42 3.39
N LEU A 20 12.25 -10.57 2.76
CA LEU A 20 11.04 -11.37 3.00
C LEU A 20 10.98 -11.88 4.44
N LYS A 21 12.11 -12.32 5.00
CA LYS A 21 12.19 -12.75 6.40
C LYS A 21 11.92 -11.60 7.37
N SER A 22 12.48 -10.42 7.12
CA SER A 22 12.26 -9.25 7.96
C SER A 22 10.80 -8.80 7.95
N LEU A 23 10.16 -8.76 6.78
CA LEU A 23 8.75 -8.38 6.67
C LEU A 23 7.82 -9.36 7.38
N LYS A 24 8.08 -10.68 7.24
CA LYS A 24 7.35 -11.71 7.99
C LYS A 24 7.52 -11.56 9.50
N LEU A 25 8.72 -11.21 9.96
CA LEU A 25 8.99 -11.02 11.39
C LEU A 25 8.32 -9.77 11.96
N MET A 26 8.11 -8.75 11.14
CA MET A 26 7.40 -7.52 11.51
C MET A 26 5.88 -7.65 11.32
N GLU A 27 5.38 -8.82 10.92
CA GLU A 27 3.96 -9.06 10.61
C GLU A 27 3.39 -8.07 9.56
N ILE A 28 4.25 -7.57 8.67
CA ILE A 28 3.84 -6.66 7.60
C ILE A 28 3.29 -7.51 6.44
N GLU A 29 2.03 -7.28 6.08
CA GLU A 29 1.43 -7.90 4.90
C GLU A 29 2.05 -7.37 3.62
N PHE A 30 2.52 -8.27 2.75
CA PHE A 30 3.08 -7.93 1.45
C PHE A 30 2.57 -8.83 0.33
N GLN A 31 2.68 -8.34 -0.90
CA GLN A 31 2.31 -9.01 -2.15
C GLN A 31 3.53 -8.97 -3.07
N LEU A 32 3.87 -10.11 -3.68
CA LEU A 32 5.06 -10.23 -4.54
C LEU A 32 4.80 -9.81 -5.99
N ASN A 33 3.53 -9.66 -6.37
CA ASN A 33 3.11 -9.22 -7.68
C ASN A 33 1.99 -8.20 -7.52
N GLU A 34 1.95 -7.22 -8.42
CA GLU A 34 0.75 -6.41 -8.63
C GLU A 34 -0.34 -7.33 -9.19
N GLU A 35 -1.38 -7.58 -8.40
CA GLU A 35 -2.60 -8.17 -8.94
C GLU A 35 -3.31 -7.07 -9.74
N PRO A 36 -3.58 -7.26 -11.04
CA PRO A 36 -4.32 -6.27 -11.80
C PRO A 36 -5.71 -6.10 -11.19
N GLN A 37 -6.05 -4.87 -10.87
CA GLN A 37 -7.36 -4.53 -10.33
C GLN A 37 -8.45 -4.90 -11.33
N SER A 38 -9.49 -5.60 -10.86
CA SER A 38 -10.64 -5.91 -11.69
C SER A 38 -11.44 -4.64 -11.99
N ILE A 39 -12.13 -4.59 -13.14
CA ILE A 39 -13.02 -3.45 -13.48
C ILE A 39 -14.07 -3.22 -12.39
N MET A 40 -14.58 -4.30 -11.78
CA MET A 40 -15.55 -4.22 -10.70
C MET A 40 -14.94 -3.53 -9.47
N THR A 41 -13.76 -3.98 -9.04
CA THR A 41 -13.03 -3.38 -7.92
C THR A 41 -12.67 -1.92 -8.20
N TYR A 42 -12.33 -1.57 -9.44
CA TYR A 42 -12.07 -0.18 -9.84
C TYR A 42 -13.30 0.72 -9.68
N ASN A 43 -14.46 0.24 -10.11
CA ASN A 43 -15.69 1.00 -9.96
C ASN A 43 -16.11 1.14 -8.50
N GLU A 44 -15.94 0.09 -7.69
CA GLU A 44 -16.20 0.12 -6.24
C GLU A 44 -15.30 1.14 -5.52
N ASP A 45 -14.00 1.16 -5.84
CA ASP A 45 -13.06 2.13 -5.28
C ASP A 45 -13.41 3.58 -5.68
N LEU A 46 -13.88 3.79 -6.92
CA LEU A 46 -14.34 5.11 -7.37
C LEU A 46 -15.61 5.57 -6.63
N GLU A 47 -16.55 4.67 -6.39
CA GLU A 47 -17.78 4.97 -5.64
C GLU A 47 -17.46 5.31 -4.19
N ALA A 48 -16.61 4.50 -3.53
CA ALA A 48 -16.14 4.78 -2.18
C ALA A 48 -15.39 6.12 -2.09
N GLY A 49 -14.55 6.44 -3.08
CA GLY A 49 -13.85 7.71 -3.15
C GLY A 49 -14.80 8.91 -3.31
N ASN A 50 -15.86 8.77 -4.11
CA ASN A 50 -16.88 9.80 -4.24
C ASN A 50 -17.64 10.02 -2.93
N ASP A 51 -18.03 8.94 -2.26
CA ASP A 51 -18.71 9.00 -0.96
C ASP A 51 -17.85 9.73 0.08
N ASP A 52 -16.53 9.49 0.09
CA ASP A 52 -15.61 10.16 1.01
C ASP A 52 -15.46 11.65 0.71
N ILE A 53 -15.50 12.06 -0.57
CA ILE A 53 -15.52 13.47 -0.95
C ILE A 53 -16.82 14.13 -0.49
N GLU A 54 -17.97 13.51 -0.76
CA GLU A 54 -19.29 14.04 -0.37
C GLU A 54 -19.43 14.18 1.14
N GLN A 55 -18.88 13.23 1.89
CA GLN A 55 -18.94 13.22 3.35
C GLN A 55 -17.78 14.00 4.01
N MET A 56 -16.91 14.64 3.22
CA MET A 56 -15.68 15.31 3.69
C MET A 56 -14.78 14.41 4.56
N ARG A 57 -14.76 13.10 4.28
CA ARG A 57 -13.96 12.08 4.97
C ARG A 57 -12.61 11.88 4.29
N PHE A 58 -11.93 12.97 3.95
CA PHE A 58 -10.58 12.94 3.42
C PHE A 58 -9.67 13.85 4.23
N ILE A 59 -8.38 13.53 4.24
CA ILE A 59 -7.35 14.37 4.86
C ILE A 59 -6.51 14.99 3.76
N SER A 60 -6.14 16.26 3.92
CA SER A 60 -5.27 16.92 2.96
C SER A 60 -3.84 16.37 3.04
N ALA A 61 -3.05 16.59 2.00
CA ALA A 61 -1.63 16.24 2.03
C ALA A 61 -0.89 16.99 3.15
N GLU A 62 -1.32 18.23 3.44
CA GLU A 62 -0.84 19.04 4.54
C GLU A 62 -1.17 18.43 5.91
N ASP A 63 -2.39 17.90 6.08
CA ASP A 63 -2.81 17.22 7.31
C ASP A 63 -1.99 15.94 7.54
N LEU A 64 -1.79 15.14 6.49
CA LEU A 64 -0.94 13.95 6.50
C LEU A 64 0.49 14.30 6.92
N LYS A 65 1.06 15.37 6.36
CA LYS A 65 2.42 15.82 6.69
C LYS A 65 2.52 16.27 8.15
N MET A 66 1.50 16.96 8.66
CA MET A 66 1.44 17.39 10.06
C MET A 66 1.30 16.19 11.02
N GLU A 67 0.54 15.16 10.63
CA GLU A 67 0.40 13.93 11.43
C GLU A 67 1.69 13.11 11.46
N ALA A 68 2.36 12.97 10.31
CA ALA A 68 3.64 12.29 10.22
C ALA A 68 4.75 12.95 11.06
N GLN A 69 4.68 14.28 11.28
CA GLN A 69 5.62 15.00 12.14
C GLN A 69 5.43 14.72 13.65
N LYS A 70 4.33 14.07 14.05
CA LYS A 70 4.06 13.71 15.45
C LYS A 70 4.66 12.34 15.85
N TRP A 71 5.20 11.60 14.89
CA TRP A 71 5.82 10.28 15.05
C TRP A 71 7.34 10.40 14.98
#